data_AF-A0A227J9F7-F1
#
_entry.id   AF-A0A227J9F7-F1
#
_cell.length_a   1.000
_cell.length_b   1.000
_cell.length_c   1.000
_cell.angle_alpha   90.00
_cell.angle_beta   90.00
_cell.angle_gamma   90.00
#
_symmetry.space_group_name_H-M   'P 1'
#
loop_
_entity.id
_entity.type
_entity.pdbx_description
1 polymer ?
#
loop_
_entity_poly.entity_id
_entity_poly.type
_entity_poly.pdbx_seq_one_letter_code
_entity_poly.pdbx_strand_id
1 'polypeptide(L)'
;SSLSDVNLVFFLVDGTHWTKDDEMVLTKLQKSNFPVVLCVNKVDNVQDRNEVMLHMAEMSKKMDFVDVVPISAKQGKNIDVLRKHVRNHLPKATHHFPEEYVTDRSQRFMASEIVREKLMRFTGDELPYSVTVEI
;
A
#
# COMPACT_ATOMS: atom_id res chain seq x y z
N SER A 1 -13.34 8.28 -10.55
CA SER A 1 -13.13 7.12 -9.68
C SER A 1 -12.11 6.20 -10.33
N SER A 2 -10.91 6.08 -9.76
CA SER A 2 -9.77 5.31 -10.29
C SER A 2 -9.87 3.79 -10.07
N LEU A 3 -11.00 3.31 -9.55
CA LEU A 3 -11.20 1.90 -9.21
C LEU A 3 -11.70 1.03 -10.38
N SER A 4 -12.10 1.62 -11.52
CA SER A 4 -12.74 0.86 -12.61
C SER A 4 -11.78 0.02 -13.46
N ASP A 5 -10.47 0.30 -13.39
CA ASP A 5 -9.45 -0.35 -14.24
C ASP A 5 -8.28 -0.92 -13.41
N VAL A 6 -8.57 -1.37 -12.18
CA VAL A 6 -7.53 -1.92 -11.29
C VAL A 6 -7.28 -3.39 -11.64
N ASN A 7 -6.05 -3.73 -12.03
CA ASN A 7 -5.67 -5.12 -12.33
C ASN A 7 -5.19 -5.92 -11.11
N LEU A 8 -4.80 -5.23 -10.03
CA LEU A 8 -4.32 -5.83 -8.79
C LEU A 8 -4.43 -4.82 -7.64
N VAL A 9 -4.92 -5.25 -6.49
CA VAL A 9 -4.95 -4.44 -5.26
C VAL A 9 -3.93 -4.98 -4.27
N PHE A 10 -3.10 -4.10 -3.72
CA PHE A 10 -2.33 -4.39 -2.51
C PHE A 10 -3.09 -3.85 -1.30
N PHE A 11 -3.57 -4.75 -0.45
CA PHE A 11 -4.19 -4.38 0.82
C PHE A 11 -3.12 -4.42 1.92
N LEU A 12 -2.77 -3.26 2.47
CA LEU A 12 -1.67 -3.10 3.42
C LEU A 12 -2.20 -3.05 4.87
N VAL A 13 -1.64 -3.88 5.74
CA VAL A 13 -1.91 -3.87 7.20
C VAL A 13 -0.63 -3.74 8.01
N ASP A 14 -0.75 -3.33 9.27
CA ASP A 14 0.39 -2.99 10.13
C ASP A 14 0.75 -4.12 11.12
N GLY A 15 1.74 -4.93 10.77
CA GLY A 15 2.23 -6.02 11.62
C GLY A 15 1.10 -6.98 12.01
N THR A 16 0.90 -7.15 13.32
CA THR A 16 -0.17 -7.97 13.89
C THR A 16 -1.37 -7.15 14.36
N HIS A 17 -1.40 -5.85 14.05
CA HIS A 17 -2.48 -4.95 14.43
C HIS A 17 -3.59 -4.98 13.39
N TRP A 18 -4.78 -5.40 13.82
CA TRP A 18 -6.00 -5.37 13.02
C TRP A 18 -7.05 -4.49 13.69
N THR A 19 -7.51 -3.47 12.96
CA THR A 19 -8.45 -2.47 13.46
C THR A 19 -9.81 -2.57 12.78
N LYS A 20 -10.78 -1.79 13.29
CA LYS A 20 -12.09 -1.66 12.63
C LYS A 20 -11.99 -0.99 11.25
N ASP A 21 -10.97 -0.16 11.04
CA ASP A 21 -10.76 0.50 9.75
C ASP A 21 -10.25 -0.50 8.71
N ASP A 22 -9.37 -1.42 9.10
CA ASP A 22 -8.93 -2.54 8.26
C ASP A 22 -10.11 -3.43 7.86
N GLU A 23 -11.00 -3.73 8.82
CA GLU A 23 -12.22 -4.50 8.55
C GLU A 23 -13.18 -3.77 7.58
N MET A 24 -13.25 -2.44 7.67
CA MET A 24 -14.05 -1.62 6.75
C MET A 24 -13.49 -1.67 5.33
N VAL A 25 -12.16 -1.62 5.18
CA VAL A 25 -11.48 -1.75 3.88
C VAL A 25 -11.70 -3.16 3.32
N LEU A 26 -11.50 -4.19 4.14
CA LEU A 26 -11.75 -5.58 3.77
C LEU A 26 -13.17 -5.78 3.23
N THR A 27 -14.18 -5.25 3.92
CA THR A 27 -15.59 -5.36 3.49
C THR A 27 -15.84 -4.74 2.12
N LYS A 28 -15.12 -3.67 1.77
CA LYS A 28 -15.18 -3.06 0.43
C LYS A 28 -14.47 -3.93 -0.60
N LEU A 29 -13.32 -4.51 -0.24
CA LEU A 29 -12.54 -5.38 -1.12
C LEU A 29 -13.27 -6.69 -1.42
N GLN A 30 -13.94 -7.29 -0.44
CA GLN A 30 -14.78 -8.47 -0.64
C GLN A 30 -15.94 -8.23 -1.61
N LYS A 31 -16.44 -7.00 -1.69
CA LYS A 31 -17.47 -6.58 -2.66
C LYS A 31 -16.89 -6.21 -4.01
N SER A 32 -15.57 -6.09 -4.11
CA SER A 32 -14.86 -5.81 -5.35
C SER A 32 -14.43 -7.13 -5.99
N ASN A 33 -14.53 -7.24 -7.32
CA ASN A 33 -14.08 -8.43 -8.05
C ASN A 33 -12.60 -8.36 -8.44
N PHE A 34 -11.80 -7.56 -7.74
CA PHE A 34 -10.38 -7.40 -8.05
C PHE A 34 -9.53 -8.45 -7.34
N PRO A 35 -8.46 -8.95 -7.98
CA PRO A 35 -7.48 -9.77 -7.27
C PRO A 35 -6.78 -8.93 -6.20
N VAL A 36 -6.69 -9.46 -4.99
CA VAL A 36 -6.11 -8.77 -3.83
C VAL A 36 -4.94 -9.57 -3.27
N VAL A 37 -3.81 -8.90 -3.05
CA VAL A 37 -2.67 -9.44 -2.28
C VAL A 37 -2.63 -8.72 -0.94
N LEU A 38 -2.69 -9.49 0.15
CA LEU A 38 -2.54 -8.96 1.51
C LEU A 38 -1.07 -8.73 1.81
N CYS A 39 -0.72 -7.51 2.18
CA CYS A 39 0.63 -7.09 2.52
C CYS A 39 0.69 -6.80 4.03
N VAL A 40 1.30 -7.71 4.78
CA VAL A 40 1.52 -7.51 6.23
C VAL A 40 2.82 -6.73 6.40
N ASN A 41 2.74 -5.43 6.65
CA ASN A 41 3.89 -4.53 6.68
C ASN A 41 4.52 -4.43 8.07
N LYS A 42 5.70 -3.80 8.15
CA LYS A 42 6.45 -3.57 9.40
C LYS A 42 6.77 -4.84 10.19
N VAL A 43 6.92 -5.98 9.51
CA VAL A 43 7.28 -7.26 10.15
C VAL A 43 8.65 -7.22 10.82
N ASP A 44 9.48 -6.21 10.52
CA ASP A 44 10.73 -5.95 11.23
C ASP A 44 10.54 -5.39 12.64
N ASN A 45 9.36 -4.84 12.95
CA ASN A 45 9.03 -4.35 14.29
C ASN A 45 8.38 -5.42 15.18
N VAL A 46 8.05 -6.59 14.63
CA VAL A 46 7.44 -7.68 15.39
C VAL A 46 8.55 -8.60 15.92
N GLN A 47 8.61 -8.76 17.24
CA GLN A 47 9.69 -9.52 17.90
C GLN A 47 9.55 -11.03 17.67
N ASP A 48 8.33 -11.56 17.76
CA ASP A 48 8.06 -12.98 17.54
C ASP A 48 7.54 -13.24 16.12
N ARG A 49 8.27 -14.06 15.37
CA ARG A 49 7.87 -14.46 14.02
C ARG A 49 6.66 -15.39 14.02
N ASN A 50 6.44 -16.13 15.11
CA ASN A 50 5.27 -17.00 15.23
C ASN A 50 3.98 -16.18 15.28
N GLU A 51 3.99 -15.00 15.92
CA GLU A 51 2.83 -14.10 15.94
C GLU A 51 2.46 -13.64 14.53
N VAL A 52 3.45 -13.25 13.71
CA VAL A 52 3.21 -12.87 12.31
C VAL A 52 2.62 -14.05 11.53
N MET A 53 3.16 -15.26 11.72
CA MET A 53 2.67 -16.46 11.02
C MET A 53 1.23 -16.80 11.41
N LEU A 54 0.90 -16.77 12.71
CA LEU A 54 -0.45 -17.01 13.21
C LEU A 54 -1.42 -15.94 12.71
N HIS A 55 -1.01 -14.68 12.75
CA HIS A 55 -1.81 -13.57 12.23
C HIS A 55 -2.09 -13.73 10.74
N MET A 56 -1.08 -14.05 9.93
CA MET A 56 -1.24 -14.31 8.50
C MET A 56 -2.23 -15.46 8.24
N ALA A 57 -2.15 -16.55 9.03
CA ALA A 57 -3.05 -17.69 8.89
C ALA A 57 -4.50 -17.38 9.32
N GLU A 58 -4.70 -16.42 10.22
CA GLU A 58 -6.02 -15.90 10.56
C GLU A 58 -6.55 -15.00 9.45
N MET A 59 -5.73 -14.06 8.98
CA MET A 59 -6.12 -13.11 7.94
C MET A 59 -6.41 -13.79 6.62
N SER A 60 -5.65 -14.82 6.24
CA SER A 60 -5.87 -15.59 5.01
C SER A 60 -7.25 -16.25 4.93
N LYS A 61 -7.97 -16.39 6.06
CA LYS A 61 -9.33 -16.93 6.10
C LYS A 61 -10.41 -15.89 5.87
N LYS A 62 -10.08 -14.60 5.97
CA LYS A 62 -11.06 -13.51 5.88
C LYS A 62 -11.54 -13.26 4.44
N MET A 63 -10.71 -13.53 3.45
CA MET A 63 -11.10 -13.54 2.03
C MET A 63 -10.12 -14.38 1.21
N ASP A 64 -10.49 -14.71 -0.02
CA ASP A 64 -9.63 -15.41 -0.95
C ASP A 64 -8.60 -14.44 -1.55
N PHE A 65 -7.48 -14.27 -0.84
CA PHE A 65 -6.36 -13.48 -1.33
C PHE A 65 -5.56 -14.27 -2.37
N VAL A 66 -5.05 -13.57 -3.38
CA VAL A 66 -4.10 -14.15 -4.36
C VAL A 66 -2.82 -14.60 -3.67
N ASP A 67 -2.36 -13.81 -2.69
CA ASP A 67 -1.20 -14.13 -1.85
C ASP A 67 -1.25 -13.31 -0.56
N VAL A 68 -0.57 -13.80 0.48
CA VAL A 68 -0.38 -13.10 1.76
C VAL A 68 1.12 -12.97 1.99
N VAL A 69 1.62 -11.75 1.83
CA VAL A 69 3.05 -11.46 1.81
C VAL A 69 3.45 -10.63 3.03
N PRO A 70 4.31 -11.16 3.93
CA PRO A 70 4.90 -10.37 4.99
C PRO A 70 6.01 -9.50 4.41
N ILE A 71 5.96 -8.18 4.59
CA ILE A 71 6.91 -7.23 4.03
C ILE A 71 7.51 -6.32 5.12
N SER A 72 8.70 -5.81 4.84
CA SER A 72 9.20 -4.60 5.50
C SER A 72 9.45 -3.56 4.43
N ALA A 73 8.54 -2.59 4.30
CA ALA A 73 8.70 -1.50 3.34
C ALA A 73 9.97 -0.67 3.63
N LYS A 74 10.33 -0.52 4.91
CA LYS A 74 11.52 0.22 5.34
C LYS A 74 12.82 -0.49 4.98
N GLN A 75 12.87 -1.82 5.16
CA GLN A 75 14.08 -2.61 4.89
C GLN A 75 14.09 -3.21 3.47
N GLY A 76 13.03 -3.01 2.69
CA GLY A 76 12.89 -3.57 1.34
C GLY A 76 12.62 -5.08 1.31
N LYS A 77 12.31 -5.71 2.45
CA LYS A 77 12.08 -7.16 2.55
C LYS A 77 10.80 -7.57 1.81
N ASN A 78 10.90 -8.58 0.95
CA ASN A 78 9.81 -9.17 0.16
C ASN A 78 9.10 -8.20 -0.82
N ILE A 79 9.69 -7.03 -1.09
CA ILE A 79 9.16 -6.09 -2.08
C ILE A 79 9.30 -6.64 -3.51
N ASP A 80 10.31 -7.47 -3.75
CA ASP A 80 10.50 -8.21 -5.00
C ASP A 80 9.33 -9.17 -5.29
N VAL A 81 8.77 -9.82 -4.27
CA VAL A 81 7.58 -10.66 -4.39
C VAL A 81 6.38 -9.84 -4.87
N LEU A 82 6.18 -8.65 -4.28
CA LEU A 82 5.13 -7.73 -4.73
C LEU A 82 5.35 -7.28 -6.17
N ARG A 83 6.58 -6.94 -6.56
CA ARG A 83 6.91 -6.59 -7.95
C ARG A 83 6.60 -7.72 -8.92
N LYS A 84 6.82 -8.97 -8.51
CA LYS A 84 6.48 -10.15 -9.32
C LYS A 84 4.96 -10.27 -9.49
N HIS A 85 4.19 -10.05 -8.43
CA HIS A 85 2.72 -10.01 -8.51
C HIS A 85 2.24 -8.92 -9.47
N VAL A 86 2.78 -7.70 -9.38
CA VAL A 86 2.45 -6.63 -10.34
C VAL A 86 2.72 -7.08 -11.78
N ARG A 87 3.93 -7.58 -12.07
CA ARG A 87 4.29 -8.02 -13.43
C ARG A 87 3.37 -9.12 -13.96
N ASN A 88 2.95 -10.05 -13.10
CA ASN A 88 2.09 -11.16 -13.51
C ASN A 88 0.64 -10.75 -13.77
N HIS A 89 0.16 -9.67 -13.15
CA HIS A 89 -1.21 -9.18 -13.28
C HIS A 89 -1.34 -8.00 -14.26
N LEU A 90 -0.22 -7.47 -14.78
CA LEU A 90 -0.26 -6.44 -15.82
C LEU A 90 -0.70 -7.04 -17.16
N PRO A 91 -1.78 -6.52 -17.77
CA PRO A 91 -2.22 -6.97 -19.08
C PRO A 91 -1.20 -6.55 -20.15
N LYS A 92 -1.15 -7.30 -21.26
CA LYS A 92 -0.44 -6.85 -22.45
C LYS A 92 -1.17 -5.65 -23.03
N ALA A 93 -0.56 -4.49 -22.94
CA ALA A 93 -1.08 -3.23 -23.46
C ALA A 93 0.07 -2.35 -23.94
N THR A 94 -0.24 -1.39 -24.80
CA THR A 94 0.72 -0.33 -25.14
C THR A 94 0.98 0.52 -23.91
N HIS A 95 2.23 0.93 -23.69
CA HIS A 95 2.53 1.86 -22.60
C HIS A 95 1.75 3.16 -22.80
N HIS A 96 0.91 3.49 -21.82
CA HIS A 96 0.11 4.72 -21.85
C HIS A 96 0.95 5.98 -21.58
N PHE A 97 2.14 5.83 -20.97
CA PHE A 97 3.06 6.91 -20.64
C PHE A 97 4.44 6.67 -21.27
N PRO A 98 5.15 7.71 -21.74
CA PRO A 98 6.54 7.59 -22.21
C PRO A 98 7.48 7.12 -21.10
N GLU A 99 8.59 6.44 -21.45
CA GLU A 99 9.56 5.95 -20.45
C GLU A 99 10.22 7.07 -19.63
N GLU A 100 10.36 8.27 -20.21
CA GLU A 100 10.99 9.42 -19.55
C GLU A 100 10.04 10.16 -18.58
N TYR A 101 8.77 9.78 -18.52
CA TYR A 101 7.82 10.35 -17.56
C TYR A 101 8.05 9.74 -16.18
N VAL A 102 8.84 10.42 -15.35
CA VAL A 102 9.02 10.04 -13.93
C VAL A 102 7.71 10.26 -13.14
N THR A 103 6.92 11.28 -13.50
CA THR A 103 5.59 11.54 -12.91
C THR A 103 4.73 12.39 -13.85
N ASP A 104 3.40 12.24 -13.77
CA ASP A 104 2.41 13.12 -14.41
C ASP A 104 2.16 14.42 -13.60
N ARG A 105 2.84 14.57 -12.45
CA ARG A 105 2.65 15.68 -11.51
C ARG A 105 3.55 16.85 -11.82
N SER A 106 3.01 18.06 -11.65
CA SER A 106 3.76 19.30 -11.85
C SER A 106 4.90 19.43 -10.84
N GLN A 107 5.98 20.13 -11.22
CA GLN A 107 7.07 20.46 -10.28
C GLN A 107 6.56 21.18 -9.02
N ARG A 108 5.47 21.96 -9.14
CA ARG A 108 4.79 22.60 -8.01
C ARG A 108 4.19 21.58 -7.03
N PHE A 109 3.58 20.50 -7.52
CA PHE A 109 3.08 19.43 -6.67
C PHE A 109 4.23 18.72 -5.93
N MET A 110 5.35 18.42 -6.61
CA MET A 110 6.50 17.83 -5.93
C MET A 110 7.09 18.75 -4.87
N ALA A 111 7.23 20.04 -5.17
CA ALA A 111 7.71 21.02 -4.21
C ALA A 111 6.78 21.15 -2.99
N SER A 112 5.46 21.08 -3.19
CA SER A 112 4.50 21.12 -2.07
C SER A 112 4.53 19.85 -1.23
N GLU A 113 4.70 18.66 -1.81
CA GLU A 113 4.92 17.41 -1.06
C GLU A 113 6.21 17.45 -0.23
N ILE A 114 7.29 17.99 -0.78
CA ILE A 114 8.57 18.15 -0.04
C ILE A 114 8.39 19.08 1.15
N VAL A 115 7.75 20.24 0.95
CA VAL A 115 7.48 21.20 2.04
C VAL A 115 6.58 20.56 3.10
N ARG A 116 5.53 19.84 2.69
CA ARG A 116 4.63 19.14 3.61
C ARG A 116 5.36 18.08 4.43
N GLU A 117 6.24 17.29 3.81
CA GLU A 117 7.06 16.30 4.51
C GLU A 117 7.92 16.97 5.60
N LYS A 118 8.56 18.11 5.30
CA LYS A 118 9.38 18.81 6.29
C LYS A 118 8.53 19.41 7.40
N LEU A 119 7.40 20.04 7.08
CA LEU A 119 6.48 20.56 8.08
C LEU A 119 6.07 19.45 9.06
N MET A 120 5.53 18.33 8.56
CA MET A 120 5.13 17.19 9.41
C MET A 120 6.27 16.67 10.30
N ARG A 121 7.49 16.56 9.76
CA ARG A 121 8.64 16.07 10.53
C ARG A 121 9.08 17.01 11.65
N PHE A 122 8.98 18.33 11.45
CA PHE A 122 9.48 19.32 12.41
C PHE A 122 8.39 19.85 13.36
N THR A 123 7.10 19.73 13.01
CA THR A 123 6.00 20.21 13.86
C THR A 123 5.33 19.12 14.69
N GLY A 124 5.71 17.85 14.51
CA GLY A 124 5.43 16.76 15.46
C GLY A 124 3.98 16.24 15.53
N ASP A 125 2.99 16.99 15.01
CA ASP A 125 1.59 16.58 15.01
C ASP A 125 0.93 16.72 13.64
N GLU A 126 -0.04 15.83 13.41
CA GLU A 126 -0.93 15.83 12.26
C GLU A 126 -1.66 17.18 12.11
N LEU A 127 -1.06 18.08 11.34
CA LEU A 127 -1.71 19.23 10.70
C LEU A 127 -2.13 18.96 9.22
N PRO A 128 -2.50 17.75 8.71
CA PRO A 128 -2.45 17.50 7.26
C PRO A 128 -3.76 17.78 6.55
N TYR A 129 -4.87 17.99 7.27
CA TYR A 129 -6.15 18.31 6.64
C TYR A 129 -6.44 19.81 6.58
N SER A 130 -5.63 20.66 7.21
CA SER A 130 -5.84 22.12 7.24
C SER A 130 -4.68 22.94 6.68
N VAL A 131 -3.53 22.33 6.38
CA VAL A 131 -2.42 23.05 5.74
C VAL A 131 -2.52 22.88 4.23
N THR A 132 -3.11 23.88 3.58
CA THR A 132 -3.01 24.06 2.13
C THR A 132 -1.62 24.62 1.84
N VAL A 133 -0.72 23.77 1.34
CA VAL A 133 0.57 24.23 0.78
C VAL A 133 0.30 24.64 -0.66
N GLU A 134 0.11 25.94 -0.88
CA GLU A 134 0.00 26.55 -2.20
C GLU A 134 1.36 27.16 -2.60
N ILE A 135 1.77 26.94 -3.85
CA ILE A 135 2.98 27.53 -4.48
C ILE A 135 2.54 28.41 -5.65
#